data_AF-A0A0W8FZ70-F1
#
_entry.id   AF-A0A0W8FZ70-F1
#
_cell.length_a   1.000
_cell.length_b   1.000
_cell.length_c   1.000
_cell.angle_alpha   90.00
_cell.angle_beta   90.00
_cell.angle_gamma   90.00
#
_symmetry.space_group_name_H-M   'P 1'
#
loop_
_entity.id
_entity.type
_entity.pdbx_description
1 polymer ?
#
loop_
_entity_poly.entity_id
_entity_poly.type
_entity_poly.pdbx_seq_one_letter_code
_entity_poly.pdbx_strand_id
1 'polypeptide(L)' 'MLFSLLHNPCSTTIYTIYKETHSWKWTSISAVLPIILGLIVTFFVAQVWRLVS' A
#
# COMPACT_ATOMS: atom_id res chain seq x y z
N MET A 1 -11.33 -6.65 5.15
CA MET A 1 -11.53 -6.53 3.68
C MET A 1 -10.93 -5.25 3.09
N LEU A 2 -10.92 -4.11 3.79
CA LEU A 2 -10.30 -2.85 3.33
C LEU A 2 -8.80 -2.96 2.95
N PHE A 3 -8.06 -3.80 3.66
CA PHE A 3 -6.62 -3.98 3.42
C PHE A 3 -6.29 -4.49 2.00
N SER A 4 -7.06 -5.45 1.47
CA SER A 4 -6.81 -6.03 0.14
C SER A 4 -7.09 -5.07 -1.02
N LEU A 5 -7.99 -4.09 -0.85
CA LEU A 5 -8.28 -3.07 -1.86
C LEU A 5 -7.17 -2.00 -1.95
N LEU A 6 -6.58 -1.65 -0.80
CA LEU A 6 -5.54 -0.63 -0.70
C LEU A 6 -4.12 -1.19 -0.93
N HIS A 7 -3.90 -2.47 -0.61
CA HIS A 7 -2.59 -3.10 -0.66
C HIS A 7 -2.26 -3.72 -2.02
N ASN A 8 -3.14 -3.76 -3.02
CA ASN A 8 -2.87 -4.55 -4.22
C ASN A 8 -2.34 -3.71 -5.40
N PRO A 9 -1.05 -3.30 -5.44
CA PRO A 9 -0.39 -3.08 -6.71
C PRO A 9 -0.12 -4.47 -7.30
N CYS A 10 -0.75 -4.77 -8.43
CA CYS A 10 -0.40 -5.98 -9.16
C CYS A 10 1.06 -5.88 -9.63
N SER A 11 1.76 -7.01 -9.66
CA SER A 11 3.18 -7.07 -10.07
C SER A 11 3.44 -6.39 -11.43
N THR A 12 2.43 -6.39 -12.30
CA THR A 12 2.43 -5.69 -13.59
C THR A 12 2.49 -4.16 -13.46
N THR A 13 1.84 -3.55 -12.46
CA THR A 13 1.94 -2.11 -12.19
C THR A 13 3.36 -1.73 -11.75
N ILE A 14 3.96 -2.53 -10.86
CA ILE A 14 5.34 -2.31 -10.39
C ILE A 14 6.31 -2.47 -11.56
N TYR A 15 6.08 -3.46 -12.43
CA TYR A 15 6.89 -3.70 -13.61
C TYR A 15 6.81 -2.56 -14.63
N THR A 16 5.62 -1.99 -14.86
CA THR A 16 5.45 -0.81 -15.72
C THR A 16 6.18 0.41 -15.16
N ILE A 17 6.04 0.70 -13.86
CA ILE A 17 6.74 1.82 -13.20
C ILE A 17 8.26 1.66 -13.32
N TYR A 18 8.76 0.42 -13.14
CA TYR A 18 10.16 0.11 -13.31
C TYR A 18 10.66 0.39 -14.73
N LYS A 19 9.90 -0.01 -15.75
CA LYS A 19 10.24 0.23 -17.16
C LYS A 19 10.25 1.72 -17.53
N GLU A 20 9.25 2.47 -17.06
CA GLU A 20 9.07 3.90 -17.38
C GLU A 20 10.04 4.81 -16.62
N THR A 21 10.32 4.49 -15.35
CA THR A 21 11.19 5.33 -14.51
C THR A 21 12.65 4.89 -14.56
N HIS A 22 12.92 3.64 -14.97
CA HIS A 22 14.26 3.00 -14.98
C HIS A 22 15.01 3.17 -13.64
N SER A 23 14.28 3.25 -12.53
CA SER A 23 14.83 3.56 -11.21
C SER A 23 14.25 2.61 -10.15
N TRP A 24 15.09 1.66 -9.73
CA TRP A 24 14.77 0.67 -8.69
C TRP A 24 14.33 1.29 -7.36
N LYS A 25 14.85 2.48 -7.02
CA LYS A 25 14.51 3.20 -5.78
C LYS A 25 13.02 3.61 -5.80
N TRP A 26 12.56 4.18 -6.90
CA TRP A 26 11.18 4.64 -7.05
C TRP A 26 10.20 3.47 -7.20
N THR A 27 10.58 2.41 -7.91
CA THR A 27 9.80 1.17 -7.98
C THR A 27 9.56 0.55 -6.60
N SER A 28 10.61 0.50 -5.76
CA SER A 28 10.51 -0.04 -4.41
C SER A 28 9.62 0.83 -3.52
N ILE A 29 9.72 2.17 -3.66
CA ILE A 29 8.84 3.11 -2.96
C ILE A 29 7.38 2.91 -3.36
N SER A 30 7.08 2.77 -4.66
CA SER A 30 5.72 2.52 -5.16
C SER A 30 5.12 1.20 -4.68
N ALA A 31 5.95 0.18 -4.42
CA ALA A 31 5.51 -1.08 -3.82
C ALA A 31 5.26 -0.96 -2.31
N VAL A 32 6.09 -0.18 -1.59
CA VAL A 32 6.03 -0.04 -0.13
C VAL A 32 4.95 0.95 0.33
N LEU A 33 4.68 2.00 -0.44
CA LEU A 33 3.67 3.02 -0.14
C LEU A 33 2.27 2.44 0.17
N PRO A 34 1.69 1.54 -0.66
CA PRO A 34 0.38 0.93 -0.39
C PRO A 34 0.38 0.02 0.84
N ILE A 35 1.52 -0.57 1.21
CA ILE A 35 1.66 -1.37 2.44
C ILE A 35 1.52 -0.49 3.67
N ILE A 36 2.22 0.64 3.68
CA ILE A 36 2.17 1.62 4.78
C ILE A 36 0.76 2.18 4.92
N LEU A 37 0.14 2.59 3.80
CA LEU A 37 -1.25 3.07 3.79
C LEU A 37 -2.23 2.01 4.32
N GLY A 38 -2.12 0.76 3.87
CA GLY A 38 -2.96 -0.33 4.35
C GLY A 38 -2.82 -0.56 5.86
N LEU A 39 -1.58 -0.56 6.38
CA LEU A 39 -1.33 -0.71 7.82
C LEU A 39 -1.91 0.46 8.63
N ILE A 40 -1.68 1.70 8.19
CA ILE A 40 -2.18 2.89 8.87
C ILE A 40 -3.70 2.87 8.95
N VAL A 41 -4.39 2.62 7.83
CA VAL A 41 -5.86 2.61 7.77
C VAL A 41 -6.42 1.50 8.66
N THR A 42 -5.87 0.30 8.60
CA THR A 42 -6.36 -0.82 9.41
C THR A 42 -6.12 -0.60 10.90
N PHE A 43 -4.97 -0.01 11.27
CA PHE A 43 -4.67 0.37 12.64
C PHE A 43 -5.62 1.45 13.15
N PHE A 44 -5.86 2.50 12.36
CA PHE A 44 -6.81 3.56 12.72
C PHE A 44 -8.22 3.03 12.90
N VAL A 45 -8.72 2.20 11.97
CA VAL A 45 -10.05 1.59 12.09
C VAL A 45 -10.15 0.74 13.36
N ALA A 46 -9.13 -0.06 13.67
CA ALA A 46 -9.10 -0.87 14.90
C ALA A 46 -9.05 0.00 16.17
N GLN A 47 -8.30 1.10 16.17
CA GLN A 47 -8.25 2.02 17.30
C GLN A 47 -9.57 2.76 17.49
N VAL A 48 -10.19 3.24 16.41
CA VAL A 48 -11.51 3.91 16.47
C VAL A 48 -12.57 2.95 16.98
N TRP A 49 -12.60 1.72 16.49
CA TRP A 49 -13.55 0.72 16.97
C TRP A 49 -13.36 0.41 18.46
N ARG A 50 -12.11 0.30 18.93
CA ARG A 50 -11.79 0.07 20.34
C ARG A 50 -12.09 1.27 21.25
N LEU A 51 -12.11 2.49 20.72
CA LEU A 51 -12.47 3.69 21.48
C LEU A 51 -13.99 3.88 21.55
N VAL A 52 -14.73 3.37 20.55
CA VAL A 52 -16.19 3.47 20.45
C VAL A 52 -16.91 2.29 21.13
N SER A 53 -16.27 1.12 21.25
CA SER A 53 -16.79 -0.05 21.98
C SER A 53 -16.45 0.00 23.47
#